data_AF-A0A1V0CTB6-F1
#
_entry.id   AF-A0A1V0CTB6-F1
#
_cell.length_a   1.000
_cell.length_b   1.000
_cell.length_c   1.000
_cell.angle_alpha   90.00
_cell.angle_beta   90.00
_cell.angle_gamma   90.00
#
_symmetry.space_group_name_H-M   'P 1'
#
loop_
_entity.id
_entity.type
_entity.pdbx_description
1 polymer ?
#
loop_
_entity_poly.entity_id
_entity_poly.type
_entity_poly.pdbx_seq_one_letter_code
_entity_poly.pdbx_strand_id
1 'polypeptide(L)'
;MSVSYCCCRNLGKAIKALHLHLRRSGSSSLYRRIQSEHLSFSSAMADLKSTFLNVYSVLKSDLLHDPAFEFTDESRLWVERMLDYNVRGGKLNRGLSVVDSFKLLKEGKDLTEQEVFLSCALGWCIEWLQAYFLVLDDIMDNSVTRRGQPCWFRVPQVGMVAINDGILLRNHIHRILKKHFREMPYYVDLVDLFNEVEMQTACGQMIDLITTFEGEKDLSKYSLSIHRRIVQYKTAYYSFYLPVACALLMAGENLENHIDVKNVLVDMGIYFQVQDDYLDCFADPETLGKIGTDIEDFKCSWLVVKALERCSEEQTKILYENYGKPDPSNVAKVKDLYKELDLEGVFMEYESKSYEKLTGVIEAHQSKAIQAVLKSFLAKIYKRQK
;
A
#
# COMPACT_ATOMS: atom_id res chain seq x y z
N MET A 1 -32.49 -5.32 8.01
CA MET A 1 -32.77 -5.96 6.71
C MET A 1 -33.85 -5.16 5.99
N SER A 2 -33.49 -4.21 5.10
CA SER A 2 -34.39 -3.63 4.05
C SER A 2 -33.81 -2.41 3.30
N VAL A 3 -32.50 -2.13 3.32
CA VAL A 3 -31.93 -0.96 2.58
C VAL A 3 -31.00 -1.35 1.42
N SER A 4 -30.55 -2.61 1.32
CA SER A 4 -29.71 -3.09 0.21
C SER A 4 -30.42 -3.25 -1.15
N TYR A 5 -31.75 -3.15 -1.22
CA TYR A 5 -32.49 -3.38 -2.48
C TYR A 5 -32.66 -2.13 -3.36
N CYS A 6 -32.41 -0.91 -2.85
CA CYS A 6 -32.64 0.32 -3.62
C CYS A 6 -31.45 0.69 -4.53
N CYS A 7 -30.20 0.47 -4.07
CA CYS A 7 -29.00 0.81 -4.84
C CYS A 7 -28.82 -0.07 -6.10
N CYS A 8 -29.22 -1.35 -6.03
CA CYS A 8 -29.20 -2.26 -7.18
C CYS A 8 -30.18 -1.86 -8.31
N ARG A 9 -31.27 -1.14 -8.00
CA ARG A 9 -32.24 -0.69 -9.02
C ARG A 9 -31.72 0.49 -9.84
N ASN A 10 -30.90 1.36 -9.27
CA ASN A 10 -30.34 2.51 -10.00
C ASN A 10 -29.12 2.11 -10.85
N LEU A 11 -28.29 1.19 -10.35
CA LEU A 11 -27.23 0.56 -11.15
C LEU A 11 -27.83 -0.24 -12.32
N GLY A 12 -28.92 -0.97 -12.09
CA GLY A 12 -29.64 -1.71 -13.13
C GLY A 12 -30.26 -0.81 -14.22
N LYS A 13 -30.65 0.43 -13.88
CA LYS A 13 -31.16 1.42 -14.85
C LYS A 13 -30.03 2.08 -15.66
N ALA A 14 -28.90 2.40 -15.03
CA ALA A 14 -27.72 2.90 -15.73
C ALA A 14 -27.10 1.84 -16.66
N ILE A 15 -27.05 0.58 -16.21
CA ILE A 15 -26.61 -0.56 -17.04
C ILE A 15 -27.60 -0.83 -18.18
N LYS A 16 -28.91 -0.64 -17.98
CA LYS A 16 -29.92 -0.73 -19.07
C LYS A 16 -29.78 0.40 -20.10
N ALA A 17 -29.48 1.62 -19.67
CA ALA A 17 -29.25 2.75 -20.57
C ALA A 17 -27.97 2.58 -21.40
N LEU A 18 -26.90 2.09 -20.78
CA LEU A 18 -25.65 1.73 -21.45
C LEU A 18 -25.83 0.52 -22.38
N HIS A 19 -26.65 -0.47 -21.98
CA HIS A 19 -27.04 -1.62 -22.80
C HIS A 19 -27.77 -1.21 -24.09
N LEU A 20 -28.69 -0.25 -24.02
CA LEU A 20 -29.40 0.25 -25.20
C LEU A 20 -28.47 1.00 -26.15
N HIS A 21 -27.44 1.67 -25.61
CA HIS A 21 -26.46 2.41 -26.40
C HIS A 21 -25.46 1.47 -27.10
N LEU A 22 -24.96 0.45 -26.39
CA LEU A 22 -23.99 -0.52 -26.92
C LEU A 22 -24.61 -1.58 -27.85
N ARG A 23 -25.91 -1.90 -27.71
CA ARG A 23 -26.64 -2.72 -28.70
C ARG A 23 -26.80 -2.02 -30.05
N ARG A 24 -26.80 -0.68 -30.07
CA ARG A 24 -26.95 0.12 -31.30
C ARG A 24 -25.63 0.30 -32.06
N SER A 25 -24.48 0.05 -31.44
CA SER A 25 -23.16 0.26 -32.05
C SER A 25 -22.44 -1.01 -32.56
N GLY A 26 -23.09 -2.18 -32.54
CA GLY A 26 -22.60 -3.39 -33.22
C GLY A 26 -21.38 -4.09 -32.61
N SER A 27 -20.79 -3.61 -31.50
CA SER A 27 -19.56 -4.17 -30.91
C SER A 27 -19.81 -5.33 -29.91
N SER A 28 -20.53 -6.37 -30.34
CA SER A 28 -20.93 -7.48 -29.45
C SER A 28 -19.82 -8.51 -29.12
N SER A 29 -18.69 -8.47 -29.83
CA SER A 29 -17.56 -9.38 -29.63
C SER A 29 -16.57 -8.88 -28.58
N LEU A 30 -16.27 -7.57 -28.57
CA LEU A 30 -15.36 -6.95 -27.60
C LEU A 30 -15.96 -6.97 -26.19
N TYR A 31 -17.27 -6.72 -26.06
CA TYR A 31 -17.99 -6.78 -24.79
C TYR A 31 -18.01 -8.19 -24.17
N ARG A 32 -18.24 -9.22 -24.99
CA ARG A 32 -18.23 -10.63 -24.53
C ARG A 32 -16.84 -11.08 -24.11
N ARG A 33 -15.80 -10.61 -24.82
CA ARG A 33 -14.40 -10.91 -24.51
C ARG A 33 -13.94 -10.28 -23.20
N ILE A 34 -14.29 -9.01 -22.96
CA ILE A 34 -13.99 -8.32 -21.69
C ILE A 34 -14.74 -8.96 -20.52
N GLN A 35 -16.01 -9.34 -20.69
CA GLN A 35 -16.76 -10.06 -19.64
C GLN A 35 -16.18 -11.45 -19.38
N SER A 36 -15.83 -12.23 -20.40
CA SER A 36 -15.24 -13.56 -20.20
C SER A 36 -13.86 -13.47 -19.55
N GLU A 37 -13.03 -12.51 -19.95
CA GLU A 37 -11.71 -12.26 -19.34
C GLU A 37 -11.86 -11.79 -17.88
N HIS A 38 -12.82 -10.93 -17.57
CA HIS A 38 -13.12 -10.53 -16.19
C HIS A 38 -13.64 -11.69 -15.32
N LEU A 39 -14.52 -12.54 -15.85
CA LEU A 39 -15.06 -13.70 -15.14
C LEU A 39 -13.99 -14.78 -14.91
N SER A 40 -13.13 -15.06 -15.89
CA SER A 40 -12.00 -15.99 -15.72
C SER A 40 -10.93 -15.44 -14.78
N PHE A 41 -10.66 -14.13 -14.84
CA PHE A 41 -9.75 -13.45 -13.92
C PHE A 41 -10.28 -13.49 -12.48
N SER A 42 -11.59 -13.29 -12.28
CA SER A 42 -12.22 -13.35 -10.98
C SER A 42 -12.20 -14.75 -10.35
N SER A 43 -12.35 -15.84 -11.13
CA SER A 43 -12.30 -17.20 -10.58
C SER A 43 -10.87 -17.65 -10.27
N ALA A 44 -9.91 -17.32 -11.14
CA ALA A 44 -8.49 -17.59 -10.91
C ALA A 44 -7.93 -16.81 -9.71
N MET A 45 -8.39 -15.57 -9.50
CA MET A 45 -8.00 -14.75 -8.35
C MET A 45 -8.61 -15.24 -7.04
N ALA A 46 -9.80 -15.84 -7.06
CA ALA A 46 -10.39 -16.47 -5.88
C ALA A 46 -9.58 -17.69 -5.42
N ASP A 47 -9.07 -18.49 -6.35
CA ASP A 47 -8.21 -19.64 -6.08
C ASP A 47 -6.82 -19.24 -5.57
N LEU A 48 -6.22 -18.21 -6.19
CA LEU A 48 -4.93 -17.67 -5.75
C LEU A 48 -4.99 -17.06 -4.34
N LYS A 49 -6.04 -16.28 -4.02
CA LYS A 49 -6.17 -15.68 -2.69
C LYS A 49 -6.37 -16.74 -1.61
N SER A 50 -7.14 -17.79 -1.91
CA SER A 50 -7.28 -18.95 -1.02
C SER A 50 -5.93 -19.62 -0.77
N THR A 51 -5.16 -19.87 -1.84
CA THR A 51 -3.82 -20.44 -1.76
C THR A 51 -2.87 -19.57 -0.94
N PHE A 52 -2.87 -18.26 -1.18
CA PHE A 52 -2.08 -17.29 -0.42
C PHE A 52 -2.40 -17.35 1.08
N LEU A 53 -3.69 -17.42 1.44
CA LEU A 53 -4.12 -17.59 2.84
C LEU A 53 -3.76 -18.96 3.44
N ASN A 54 -3.72 -20.03 2.64
CA ASN A 54 -3.26 -21.33 3.13
C ASN A 54 -1.77 -21.30 3.47
N VAL A 55 -0.96 -20.62 2.65
CA VAL A 55 0.48 -20.44 2.92
C VAL A 55 0.71 -19.69 4.23
N TYR A 56 -0.11 -18.69 4.57
CA TYR A 56 -0.06 -18.03 5.87
C TYR A 56 -0.14 -19.02 7.03
N SER A 57 -1.07 -19.97 7.00
CA SER A 57 -1.23 -20.95 8.07
C SER A 57 0.00 -21.83 8.23
N VAL A 58 0.67 -22.19 7.12
CA VAL A 58 1.94 -22.93 7.15
C VAL A 58 3.04 -22.09 7.81
N LEU A 59 3.23 -20.85 7.34
CA LEU A 59 4.25 -19.94 7.88
C LEU A 59 4.02 -19.62 9.36
N LYS A 60 2.77 -19.35 9.75
CA LYS A 60 2.38 -19.12 11.15
C LYS A 60 2.74 -20.35 12.00
N SER A 61 2.37 -21.54 11.55
CA SER A 61 2.69 -22.78 12.28
C SER A 61 4.19 -22.97 12.42
N ASP A 62 4.96 -22.69 11.37
CA ASP A 62 6.41 -22.76 11.39
C ASP A 62 7.06 -21.80 12.41
N LEU A 63 6.53 -20.59 12.53
CA LEU A 63 7.00 -19.58 13.49
C LEU A 63 6.62 -19.93 14.94
N LEU A 64 5.42 -20.46 15.15
CA LEU A 64 4.96 -20.88 16.48
C LEU A 64 5.76 -22.08 16.99
N HIS A 65 6.33 -22.91 16.11
CA HIS A 65 7.16 -24.06 16.48
C HIS A 65 8.64 -23.83 16.18
N ASP A 66 9.09 -22.58 16.16
CA ASP A 66 10.46 -22.25 15.85
C ASP A 66 11.43 -22.80 16.93
N PRO A 67 12.40 -23.66 16.58
CA PRO A 67 13.31 -24.27 17.55
C PRO A 67 14.30 -23.27 18.18
N ALA A 68 14.37 -22.03 17.70
CA ALA A 68 15.20 -20.99 18.31
C ALA A 68 14.60 -20.43 19.62
N PHE A 69 13.35 -20.77 19.95
CA PHE A 69 12.70 -20.34 21.18
C PHE A 69 11.92 -21.48 21.84
N GLU A 70 12.07 -21.61 23.15
CA GLU A 70 11.32 -22.58 23.95
C GLU A 70 9.94 -22.01 24.28
N PHE A 71 8.95 -22.27 23.41
CA PHE A 71 7.58 -21.83 23.59
C PHE A 71 6.86 -22.58 24.71
N THR A 72 6.19 -21.83 25.59
CA THR A 72 5.13 -22.33 26.47
C THR A 72 3.77 -22.19 25.77
N ASP A 73 2.72 -22.79 26.34
CA ASP A 73 1.36 -22.62 25.81
C ASP A 73 0.92 -21.14 25.81
N GLU A 74 1.30 -20.40 26.85
CA GLU A 74 0.98 -18.97 26.99
C GLU A 74 1.70 -18.12 25.92
N SER A 75 3.01 -18.29 25.76
CA SER A 75 3.76 -17.50 24.78
C SER A 75 3.38 -17.86 23.34
N ARG A 76 3.05 -19.13 23.08
CA ARG A 76 2.53 -19.58 21.78
C ARG A 76 1.19 -18.93 21.46
N LEU A 77 0.25 -18.93 22.41
CA LEU A 77 -1.06 -18.32 22.23
C LEU A 77 -0.95 -16.79 22.04
N TRP A 78 -0.03 -16.13 22.77
CA TRP A 78 0.24 -14.71 22.61
C TRP A 78 0.69 -14.38 21.18
N VAL A 79 1.73 -15.07 20.70
CA VAL A 79 2.28 -14.84 19.35
C VAL A 79 1.25 -15.18 18.28
N GLU A 80 0.50 -16.27 18.44
CA GLU A 80 -0.57 -16.64 17.49
C GLU A 80 -1.61 -15.53 17.36
N ARG A 81 -2.14 -15.05 18.50
CA ARG A 81 -3.13 -13.97 18.52
C ARG A 81 -2.56 -12.68 17.92
N MET A 82 -1.33 -12.32 18.26
CA MET A 82 -0.66 -11.14 17.73
C MET A 82 -0.50 -11.21 16.21
N LEU A 83 -0.13 -12.37 15.67
CA LEU A 83 0.00 -12.59 14.22
C LEU A 83 -1.34 -12.50 13.51
N ASP A 84 -2.39 -13.16 14.01
CA ASP A 84 -3.72 -13.12 13.39
C ASP A 84 -4.34 -11.71 13.45
N TYR A 85 -4.02 -10.92 14.48
CA TYR A 85 -4.49 -9.55 14.63
C TYR A 85 -3.80 -8.57 13.67
N ASN A 86 -2.47 -8.60 13.60
CA ASN A 86 -1.68 -7.54 12.94
C ASN A 86 -1.33 -7.85 11.48
N VAL A 87 -1.13 -9.12 11.14
CA VAL A 87 -0.65 -9.51 9.81
C VAL A 87 -1.82 -9.70 8.84
N ARG A 88 -2.96 -10.20 9.35
CA ARG A 88 -4.18 -10.41 8.55
C ARG A 88 -5.09 -9.17 8.58
N GLY A 89 -6.13 -9.17 7.75
CA GLY A 89 -7.18 -8.12 7.73
C GLY A 89 -6.93 -6.98 6.76
N GLY A 90 -5.77 -6.92 6.11
CA GLY A 90 -5.51 -5.99 5.01
C GLY A 90 -6.09 -6.47 3.66
N LYS A 91 -5.90 -5.65 2.61
CA LYS A 91 -6.24 -6.03 1.22
C LYS A 91 -5.25 -7.05 0.64
N LEU A 92 -4.08 -7.24 1.27
CA LEU A 92 -2.98 -8.13 0.84
C LEU A 92 -2.40 -7.78 -0.55
N ASN A 93 -2.58 -6.52 -0.99
CA ASN A 93 -2.20 -6.10 -2.34
C ASN A 93 -0.68 -6.22 -2.57
N ARG A 94 0.15 -5.93 -1.56
CA ARG A 94 1.61 -6.01 -1.70
C ARG A 94 2.05 -7.46 -1.82
N GLY A 95 1.56 -8.31 -0.93
CA GLY A 95 1.86 -9.74 -0.93
C GLY A 95 1.39 -10.46 -2.19
N LEU A 96 0.14 -10.24 -2.62
CA LEU A 96 -0.40 -10.82 -3.85
C LEU A 96 0.35 -10.33 -5.10
N SER A 97 0.89 -9.12 -5.07
CA SER A 97 1.64 -8.57 -6.20
C SER A 97 2.97 -9.27 -6.45
N VAL A 98 3.56 -9.95 -5.46
CA VAL A 98 4.73 -10.83 -5.70
C VAL A 98 4.32 -11.98 -6.63
N VAL A 99 3.21 -12.65 -6.32
CA VAL A 99 2.73 -13.80 -7.09
C VAL A 99 2.29 -13.38 -8.49
N ASP A 100 1.54 -12.29 -8.60
CA ASP A 100 1.11 -11.74 -9.89
C ASP A 100 2.31 -11.35 -10.76
N SER A 101 3.32 -10.69 -10.18
CA SER A 101 4.53 -10.28 -10.91
C SER A 101 5.32 -11.48 -11.39
N PHE A 102 5.53 -12.47 -10.52
CA PHE A 102 6.27 -13.67 -10.87
C PHE A 102 5.57 -14.46 -11.99
N LYS A 103 4.24 -14.58 -11.93
CA LYS A 103 3.45 -15.19 -13.00
C LYS A 103 3.59 -14.46 -14.34
N LEU A 104 3.60 -13.12 -14.33
CA LEU A 104 3.77 -12.32 -15.53
C LEU A 104 5.19 -12.46 -16.12
N LEU A 105 6.22 -12.53 -15.27
CA LEU A 105 7.61 -12.78 -15.67
C LEU A 105 7.81 -14.16 -16.32
N LYS A 106 6.95 -15.14 -16.01
CA LYS A 106 6.97 -16.48 -16.61
C LYS A 106 6.33 -16.56 -18.00
N GLU A 107 5.79 -15.45 -18.52
CA GLU A 107 5.27 -15.32 -19.89
C GLU A 107 4.28 -16.43 -20.29
N GLY A 108 3.34 -16.76 -19.40
CA GLY A 108 2.27 -17.73 -19.67
C GLY A 108 2.64 -19.19 -19.38
N LYS A 109 3.83 -19.48 -18.84
CA LYS A 109 4.14 -20.79 -18.25
C LYS A 109 3.43 -20.95 -16.92
N ASP A 110 2.90 -22.14 -16.67
CA ASP A 110 2.31 -22.49 -15.38
C ASP A 110 3.38 -22.51 -14.28
N LEU A 111 2.99 -22.04 -13.11
CA LEU A 111 3.83 -22.09 -11.92
C LEU A 111 3.75 -23.50 -11.31
N THR A 112 4.90 -24.04 -10.91
CA THR A 112 4.95 -25.24 -10.09
C THR A 112 4.39 -24.96 -8.68
N GLU A 113 3.98 -26.00 -7.96
CA GLU A 113 3.51 -25.86 -6.57
C GLU A 113 4.56 -25.19 -5.66
N GLN A 114 5.83 -25.52 -5.86
CA GLN A 114 6.94 -24.91 -5.13
C GLN A 114 7.07 -23.41 -5.44
N GLU A 115 6.97 -23.02 -6.70
CA GLU A 115 7.01 -21.61 -7.12
C GLU A 115 5.82 -20.81 -6.57
N VAL A 116 4.62 -21.39 -6.57
CA VAL A 116 3.45 -20.79 -5.94
C VAL A 116 3.69 -20.60 -4.44
N PHE A 117 4.17 -21.62 -3.74
CA PHE A 117 4.46 -21.53 -2.31
C PHE A 117 5.52 -20.45 -2.00
N LEU A 118 6.65 -20.45 -2.71
CA LEU A 118 7.75 -19.51 -2.48
C LEU A 118 7.35 -18.07 -2.80
N SER A 119 6.61 -17.82 -3.88
CA SER A 119 6.12 -16.47 -4.21
C SER A 119 5.10 -15.99 -3.18
N CYS A 120 4.21 -16.86 -2.70
CA CYS A 120 3.32 -16.54 -1.57
C CYS A 120 4.11 -16.24 -0.29
N ALA A 121 5.15 -17.01 0.00
CA ALA A 121 5.97 -16.82 1.20
C ALA A 121 6.71 -15.48 1.20
N LEU A 122 7.30 -15.07 0.07
CA LEU A 122 7.87 -13.73 -0.07
C LEU A 122 6.78 -12.65 0.03
N GLY A 123 5.61 -12.87 -0.56
CA GLY A 123 4.49 -11.97 -0.42
C GLY A 123 4.08 -11.77 1.05
N TRP A 124 4.06 -12.84 1.84
CA TRP A 124 3.84 -12.75 3.28
C TRP A 124 4.97 -12.04 4.02
N CYS A 125 6.24 -12.26 3.68
CA CYS A 125 7.34 -11.48 4.27
C CYS A 125 7.11 -9.97 4.13
N ILE A 126 6.56 -9.50 3.00
CA ILE A 126 6.22 -8.08 2.80
C ILE A 126 5.03 -7.65 3.67
N GLU A 127 4.00 -8.49 3.82
CA GLU A 127 2.86 -8.19 4.70
C GLU A 127 3.27 -8.20 6.19
N TRP A 128 4.22 -9.05 6.59
CA TRP A 128 4.86 -9.01 7.92
C TRP A 128 5.68 -7.73 8.13
N LEU A 129 6.47 -7.32 7.14
CA LEU A 129 7.22 -6.07 7.17
C LEU A 129 6.28 -4.87 7.32
N GLN A 130 5.19 -4.86 6.56
CA GLN A 130 4.17 -3.82 6.68
C GLN A 130 3.50 -3.85 8.06
N ALA A 131 3.15 -5.03 8.58
CA ALA A 131 2.53 -5.16 9.90
C ALA A 131 3.45 -4.64 11.01
N TYR A 132 4.75 -4.93 10.93
CA TYR A 132 5.76 -4.38 11.83
C TYR A 132 5.73 -2.85 11.85
N PHE A 133 5.84 -2.20 10.68
CA PHE A 133 5.83 -0.74 10.61
C PHE A 133 4.50 -0.16 11.10
N LEU A 134 3.35 -0.75 10.73
CA LEU A 134 2.04 -0.25 11.15
C LEU A 134 1.82 -0.34 12.67
N VAL A 135 2.29 -1.40 13.33
CA VAL A 135 2.17 -1.51 14.79
C VAL A 135 2.93 -0.39 15.48
N LEU A 136 4.14 -0.06 15.02
CA LEU A 136 4.94 1.03 15.60
C LEU A 136 4.41 2.42 15.20
N ASP A 137 3.99 2.59 13.94
CA ASP A 137 3.41 3.82 13.41
C ASP A 137 2.13 4.19 14.16
N ASP A 138 1.24 3.22 14.40
CA ASP A 138 0.02 3.44 15.20
C ASP A 138 0.34 3.94 16.63
N ILE A 139 1.47 3.50 17.23
CA ILE A 139 1.93 3.98 18.55
C ILE A 139 2.47 5.41 18.44
N MET A 140 3.35 5.66 17.48
CA MET A 140 3.99 6.97 17.28
C MET A 140 2.98 8.06 16.93
N ASP A 141 1.98 7.72 16.12
CA ASP A 141 0.89 8.62 15.72
C ASP A 141 -0.28 8.59 16.72
N ASN A 142 -0.16 7.83 17.83
CA ASN A 142 -1.20 7.70 18.85
C ASN A 142 -2.58 7.30 18.28
N SER A 143 -2.58 6.53 17.19
CA SER A 143 -3.78 6.13 16.45
C SER A 143 -4.79 5.36 17.30
N VAL A 144 -6.06 5.44 16.92
CA VAL A 144 -7.17 4.78 17.62
C VAL A 144 -7.55 3.46 16.96
N THR A 145 -7.70 3.43 15.64
CA THR A 145 -8.17 2.27 14.88
C THR A 145 -7.36 2.00 13.63
N ARG A 146 -7.19 0.72 13.29
CA ARG A 146 -6.60 0.22 12.05
C ARG A 146 -7.42 -0.95 11.52
N ARG A 147 -7.70 -0.98 10.21
CA ARG A 147 -8.43 -2.08 9.53
C ARG A 147 -9.79 -2.40 10.19
N GLY A 148 -10.48 -1.37 10.68
CA GLY A 148 -11.78 -1.50 11.35
C GLY A 148 -11.74 -2.05 12.78
N GLN A 149 -10.56 -2.16 13.40
CA GLN A 149 -10.36 -2.63 14.77
C GLN A 149 -9.48 -1.66 15.56
N PRO A 150 -9.46 -1.69 16.90
CA PRO A 150 -8.52 -0.90 17.69
C PRO A 150 -7.06 -1.19 17.30
N CYS A 151 -6.19 -0.19 17.31
CA CYS A 151 -4.75 -0.42 17.12
C CYS A 151 -4.23 -1.40 18.19
N TRP A 152 -3.23 -2.22 17.86
CA TRP A 152 -2.80 -3.33 18.74
C TRP A 152 -2.43 -2.85 20.15
N PHE A 153 -1.71 -1.73 20.26
CA PHE A 153 -1.34 -1.14 21.55
C PHE A 153 -2.52 -0.59 22.37
N ARG A 154 -3.68 -0.39 21.75
CA ARG A 154 -4.93 0.03 22.41
C ARG A 154 -5.74 -1.13 22.98
N VAL A 155 -5.39 -2.38 22.65
CA VAL A 155 -6.05 -3.54 23.22
C VAL A 155 -5.73 -3.61 24.73
N PRO A 156 -6.73 -3.73 25.64
CA PRO A 156 -6.54 -3.53 27.09
C PRO A 156 -5.42 -4.34 27.77
N GLN A 157 -5.02 -5.48 27.21
CA GLN A 157 -3.98 -6.36 27.77
C GLN A 157 -2.63 -6.23 27.05
N VAL A 158 -2.56 -5.44 25.98
CA VAL A 158 -1.36 -5.31 25.14
C VAL A 158 -0.55 -4.10 25.57
N GLY A 159 -1.14 -2.90 25.51
CA GLY A 159 -0.42 -1.67 25.83
C GLY A 159 0.89 -1.54 25.05
N MET A 160 1.96 -1.12 25.73
CA MET A 160 3.27 -0.92 25.12
C MET A 160 4.06 -2.22 24.84
N VAL A 161 3.54 -3.40 25.23
CA VAL A 161 4.10 -4.69 24.77
C VAL A 161 4.10 -4.76 23.23
N ALA A 162 3.16 -4.04 22.60
CA ALA A 162 3.09 -3.87 21.16
C ALA A 162 4.41 -3.40 20.50
N ILE A 163 5.25 -2.65 21.21
CA ILE A 163 6.58 -2.24 20.69
C ILE A 163 7.43 -3.49 20.42
N ASN A 164 7.50 -4.40 21.39
CA ASN A 164 8.26 -5.63 21.26
C ASN A 164 7.59 -6.63 20.31
N ASP A 165 6.25 -6.68 20.28
CA ASP A 165 5.53 -7.48 19.29
C ASP A 165 5.85 -7.02 17.85
N GLY A 166 5.98 -5.71 17.63
CA GLY A 166 6.49 -5.15 16.37
C GLY A 166 7.90 -5.69 16.05
N ILE A 167 8.81 -5.69 17.02
CA ILE A 167 10.16 -6.26 16.85
C ILE A 167 10.09 -7.76 16.50
N LEU A 168 9.18 -8.52 17.11
CA LEU A 168 8.97 -9.94 16.77
C LEU A 168 8.49 -10.11 15.32
N LEU A 169 7.52 -9.31 14.88
CA LEU A 169 7.04 -9.30 13.49
C LEU A 169 8.18 -9.10 12.49
N ARG A 170 9.07 -8.14 12.77
CA ARG A 170 10.26 -7.87 11.97
C ARG A 170 11.20 -9.09 11.90
N ASN A 171 11.51 -9.71 13.05
CA ASN A 171 12.41 -10.87 13.11
C ASN A 171 11.82 -12.12 12.43
N HIS A 172 10.50 -12.29 12.42
CA HIS A 172 9.85 -13.41 11.72
C HIS A 172 10.17 -13.44 10.22
N ILE A 173 10.42 -12.30 9.59
CA ILE A 173 10.80 -12.23 8.17
C ILE A 173 12.08 -13.04 7.93
N HIS A 174 13.13 -12.80 8.73
CA HIS A 174 14.39 -13.54 8.61
C HIS A 174 14.24 -15.03 8.94
N ARG A 175 13.30 -15.40 9.83
CA ARG A 175 12.97 -16.80 10.12
C ARG A 175 12.34 -17.49 8.91
N ILE A 176 11.38 -16.83 8.25
CA ILE A 176 10.73 -17.33 7.02
C ILE A 176 11.77 -17.44 5.89
N LEU A 177 12.56 -16.39 5.65
CA LEU A 177 13.59 -16.38 4.61
C LEU A 177 14.59 -17.52 4.82
N LYS A 178 15.14 -17.66 6.04
CA LYS A 178 16.09 -18.74 6.37
C LYS A 178 15.47 -20.13 6.21
N LYS A 179 14.20 -20.32 6.59
CA LYS A 179 13.56 -21.64 6.54
C LYS A 179 13.29 -22.12 5.11
N HIS A 180 12.80 -21.24 4.24
CA HIS A 180 12.32 -21.65 2.92
C HIS A 180 13.25 -21.28 1.76
N PHE A 181 14.20 -20.35 1.96
CA PHE A 181 15.03 -19.81 0.87
C PHE A 181 16.53 -20.03 1.05
N ARG A 182 17.01 -20.55 2.19
CA ARG A 182 18.47 -20.67 2.45
C ARG A 182 19.27 -21.45 1.39
N GLU A 183 18.64 -22.40 0.70
CA GLU A 183 19.28 -23.21 -0.35
C GLU A 183 19.10 -22.59 -1.75
N MET A 184 18.36 -21.49 -1.88
CA MET A 184 18.16 -20.79 -3.14
C MET A 184 19.40 -19.98 -3.49
N PRO A 185 19.79 -19.91 -4.78
CA PRO A 185 20.98 -19.17 -5.20
C PRO A 185 20.90 -17.66 -4.90
N TYR A 186 19.68 -17.11 -4.83
CA TYR A 186 19.40 -15.70 -4.55
C TYR A 186 19.07 -15.42 -3.07
N TYR A 187 19.42 -16.33 -2.14
CA TYR A 187 19.13 -16.17 -0.71
C TYR A 187 19.75 -14.90 -0.11
N VAL A 188 21.03 -14.65 -0.39
CA VAL A 188 21.74 -13.48 0.12
C VAL A 188 21.12 -12.20 -0.43
N ASP A 189 20.80 -12.18 -1.73
CA ASP A 189 20.15 -11.04 -2.38
C ASP A 189 18.78 -10.74 -1.76
N LEU A 190 18.01 -11.77 -1.38
CA LEU A 190 16.75 -11.58 -0.66
C LEU A 190 16.97 -10.98 0.74
N VAL A 191 17.95 -11.48 1.50
CA VAL A 191 18.24 -10.95 2.83
C VAL A 191 18.67 -9.48 2.75
N ASP A 192 19.55 -9.15 1.81
CA ASP A 192 20.02 -7.78 1.59
C ASP A 192 18.89 -6.87 1.11
N LEU A 193 18.08 -7.32 0.14
CA LEU A 193 16.92 -6.58 -0.35
C LEU A 193 15.94 -6.21 0.76
N PHE A 194 15.57 -7.16 1.63
CA PHE A 194 14.66 -6.89 2.74
C PHE A 194 15.28 -5.93 3.76
N ASN A 195 16.57 -6.09 4.10
CA ASN A 195 17.26 -5.20 5.04
C ASN A 195 17.40 -3.77 4.49
N GLU A 196 17.75 -3.62 3.20
CA GLU A 196 17.86 -2.32 2.54
C GLU A 196 16.52 -1.58 2.48
N VAL A 197 15.45 -2.28 2.10
CA VAL A 197 14.13 -1.69 2.02
C VAL A 197 13.56 -1.38 3.42
N GLU A 198 13.84 -2.21 4.42
CA GLU A 198 13.53 -1.91 5.83
C GLU A 198 14.25 -0.64 6.27
N MET A 199 15.56 -0.51 6.00
CA MET A 199 16.34 0.69 6.31
C MET A 199 15.77 1.93 5.61
N GLN A 200 15.48 1.84 4.31
CA GLN A 200 14.86 2.93 3.54
C GLN A 200 13.53 3.36 4.17
N THR A 201 12.69 2.40 4.56
CA THR A 201 11.38 2.66 5.16
C THR A 201 11.53 3.32 6.54
N ALA A 202 12.45 2.82 7.37
CA ALA A 202 12.75 3.40 8.68
C ALA A 202 13.33 4.82 8.56
N CYS A 203 14.23 5.07 7.60
CA CYS A 203 14.72 6.42 7.31
C CYS A 203 13.61 7.34 6.80
N GLY A 204 12.69 6.83 5.98
CA GLY A 204 11.49 7.52 5.55
C GLY A 204 10.60 7.93 6.72
N GLN A 205 10.36 7.02 7.66
CA GLN A 205 9.63 7.30 8.89
C GLN A 205 10.35 8.33 9.76
N MET A 206 11.68 8.22 9.90
CA MET A 206 12.48 9.18 10.66
C MET A 206 12.31 10.59 10.10
N ILE A 207 12.44 10.78 8.78
CA ILE A 207 12.28 12.11 8.17
C ILE A 207 10.84 12.63 8.24
N ASP A 208 9.83 11.76 8.26
CA ASP A 208 8.44 12.15 8.51
C ASP A 208 8.30 12.75 9.93
N LEU A 209 8.71 11.99 10.95
CA LEU A 209 8.56 12.37 12.35
C LEU A 209 9.35 13.62 12.75
N ILE A 210 10.60 13.77 12.30
CA ILE A 210 11.41 14.96 12.63
C ILE A 210 10.94 16.21 11.87
N THR A 211 10.22 16.03 10.75
CA THR A 211 9.62 17.14 10.00
C THR A 211 8.35 17.65 10.71
N THR A 212 7.62 16.77 11.40
CA THR A 212 6.33 17.07 12.06
C THR A 212 6.46 17.26 13.58
N PHE A 213 7.68 17.45 14.11
CA PHE A 213 7.95 17.47 15.56
C PHE A 213 7.17 18.55 16.32
N GLU A 214 6.48 18.16 17.41
CA GLU A 214 5.50 19.01 18.12
C GLU A 214 6.05 20.33 18.67
N GLY A 215 7.35 20.38 19.01
CA GLY A 215 7.99 21.58 19.58
C GLY A 215 8.30 22.70 18.58
N GLU A 216 8.25 22.41 17.28
CA GLU A 216 8.58 23.36 16.22
C GLU A 216 7.59 23.24 15.04
N LYS A 217 6.28 23.33 15.34
CA LYS A 217 5.19 23.37 14.34
C LYS A 217 5.31 24.61 13.45
N ASP A 218 6.21 24.53 12.47
CA ASP A 218 6.50 25.57 11.48
C ASP A 218 6.30 25.01 10.07
N LEU A 219 5.23 25.46 9.43
CA LEU A 219 4.89 25.09 8.06
C LEU A 219 5.94 25.56 7.04
N SER A 220 6.84 26.48 7.39
CA SER A 220 7.89 26.95 6.48
C SER A 220 8.89 25.84 6.11
N LYS A 221 8.98 24.81 6.97
CA LYS A 221 9.78 23.62 6.73
C LYS A 221 9.17 22.71 5.68
N TYR A 222 7.89 22.86 5.36
CA TYR A 222 7.21 21.97 4.43
C TYR A 222 7.50 22.39 3.00
N SER A 223 7.91 21.42 2.18
CA SER A 223 8.14 21.63 0.77
C SER A 223 7.82 20.37 -0.01
N LEU A 224 7.52 20.53 -1.29
CA LEU A 224 7.31 19.41 -2.20
C LEU A 224 8.53 18.47 -2.24
N SER A 225 9.74 19.01 -2.05
CA SER A 225 10.98 18.21 -2.03
C SER A 225 11.09 17.31 -0.79
N ILE A 226 10.59 17.78 0.36
CA ILE A 226 10.56 17.02 1.62
C ILE A 226 9.46 15.98 1.56
N HIS A 227 8.24 16.38 1.14
CA HIS A 227 7.14 15.45 0.89
C HIS A 227 7.58 14.31 -0.03
N ARG A 228 8.14 14.62 -1.22
CA ARG A 228 8.63 13.61 -2.16
C ARG A 228 9.62 12.65 -1.51
N ARG A 229 10.52 13.14 -0.66
CA ARG A 229 11.54 12.32 0.03
C ARG A 229 10.92 11.42 1.08
N ILE A 230 10.03 11.96 1.93
CA ILE A 230 9.27 11.18 2.91
C ILE A 230 8.56 10.03 2.19
N VAL A 231 7.76 10.36 1.18
CA VAL A 231 6.97 9.38 0.43
C VAL A 231 7.83 8.33 -0.28
N GLN A 232 8.90 8.77 -0.95
CA GLN A 232 9.82 7.88 -1.66
C GLN A 232 10.37 6.81 -0.72
N TYR A 233 10.87 7.22 0.44
CA TYR A 233 11.54 6.33 1.38
C TYR A 233 10.55 5.56 2.27
N LYS A 234 9.54 6.23 2.84
CA LYS A 234 8.56 5.66 3.76
C LYS A 234 7.60 4.70 3.07
N THR A 235 7.22 4.95 1.82
CA THR A 235 6.15 4.18 1.16
C THR A 235 6.61 3.47 -0.09
N ALA A 236 7.28 4.16 -1.01
CA ALA A 236 7.43 3.67 -2.39
C ALA A 236 8.26 2.38 -2.50
N TYR A 237 9.39 2.29 -1.77
CA TYR A 237 10.26 1.11 -1.86
C TYR A 237 9.58 -0.17 -1.40
N TYR A 238 9.03 -0.22 -0.17
CA TYR A 238 8.42 -1.45 0.34
C TYR A 238 7.07 -1.78 -0.32
N SER A 239 6.37 -0.77 -0.85
CA SER A 239 5.02 -0.96 -1.41
C SER A 239 5.01 -1.33 -2.88
N PHE A 240 5.98 -0.84 -3.67
CA PHE A 240 6.00 -1.02 -5.12
C PHE A 240 7.25 -1.73 -5.60
N TYR A 241 8.44 -1.29 -5.17
CA TYR A 241 9.70 -1.89 -5.61
C TYR A 241 9.90 -3.30 -5.06
N LEU A 242 9.79 -3.48 -3.74
CA LEU A 242 10.08 -4.74 -3.05
C LEU A 242 9.28 -5.93 -3.61
N PRO A 243 7.95 -5.85 -3.86
CA PRO A 243 7.22 -6.97 -4.44
C PRO A 243 7.74 -7.43 -5.81
N VAL A 244 8.10 -6.48 -6.67
CA VAL A 244 8.62 -6.79 -8.02
C VAL A 244 10.06 -7.28 -7.94
N ALA A 245 10.89 -6.69 -7.08
CA ALA A 245 12.26 -7.14 -6.83
C ALA A 245 12.31 -8.58 -6.32
N CYS A 246 11.41 -8.96 -5.40
CA CYS A 246 11.25 -10.35 -4.97
C CYS A 246 10.93 -11.28 -6.14
N ALA A 247 10.02 -10.89 -7.03
CA ALA A 247 9.65 -11.68 -8.20
C ALA A 247 10.80 -11.79 -9.23
N LEU A 248 11.58 -10.72 -9.43
CA LEU A 248 12.76 -10.70 -10.30
C LEU A 248 13.85 -11.66 -9.78
N LEU A 249 14.18 -11.59 -8.49
CA LEU A 249 15.14 -12.52 -7.87
C LEU A 249 14.69 -13.98 -8.03
N MET A 250 13.41 -14.28 -7.79
CA MET A 250 12.85 -15.61 -8.02
C MET A 250 12.93 -16.05 -9.49
N ALA A 251 12.90 -15.11 -10.44
CA ALA A 251 13.03 -15.39 -11.87
C ALA A 251 14.50 -15.59 -12.29
N GLY A 252 15.46 -15.44 -11.37
CA GLY A 252 16.89 -15.57 -11.65
C GLY A 252 17.53 -14.30 -12.20
N GLU A 253 16.85 -13.15 -12.08
CA GLU A 253 17.34 -11.86 -12.56
C GLU A 253 18.31 -11.22 -11.55
N ASN A 254 19.31 -10.47 -12.05
CA ASN A 254 20.15 -9.60 -11.24
C ASN A 254 19.52 -8.20 -11.15
N LEU A 255 19.17 -7.75 -9.94
CA LEU A 255 18.53 -6.45 -9.70
C LEU A 255 19.34 -5.23 -10.17
N GLU A 256 20.66 -5.34 -10.29
CA GLU A 256 21.50 -4.28 -10.86
C GLU A 256 21.17 -3.96 -12.32
N ASN A 257 20.58 -4.91 -13.05
CA ASN A 257 20.13 -4.72 -14.43
C ASN A 257 18.73 -4.09 -14.53
N HIS A 258 18.05 -3.88 -13.41
CA HIS A 258 16.63 -3.44 -13.35
C HIS A 258 16.46 -2.10 -12.61
N ILE A 259 17.46 -1.20 -12.70
CA ILE A 259 17.41 0.13 -12.06
C ILE A 259 16.29 1.00 -12.63
N ASP A 260 16.03 0.89 -13.93
CA ASP A 260 14.92 1.56 -14.59
C ASP A 260 13.56 1.08 -14.07
N VAL A 261 13.40 -0.24 -13.85
CA VAL A 261 12.21 -0.83 -13.21
C VAL A 261 12.02 -0.27 -11.80
N LYS A 262 13.09 -0.20 -11.00
CA LYS A 262 13.06 0.43 -9.66
C LYS A 262 12.60 1.88 -9.73
N ASN A 263 13.14 2.67 -10.66
CA ASN A 263 12.79 4.09 -10.80
C ASN A 263 11.30 4.28 -11.14
N VAL A 264 10.77 3.46 -12.04
CA VAL A 264 9.33 3.50 -12.39
C VAL A 264 8.46 3.14 -11.19
N LEU A 265 8.80 2.07 -10.46
CA LEU A 265 8.04 1.63 -9.28
C LEU A 265 8.10 2.66 -8.15
N VAL A 266 9.22 3.34 -7.97
CA VAL A 266 9.35 4.44 -7.00
C VAL A 266 8.46 5.62 -7.40
N ASP A 267 8.46 6.03 -8.67
CA ASP A 267 7.57 7.09 -9.16
C ASP A 267 6.08 6.70 -9.05
N MET A 268 5.72 5.42 -9.26
CA MET A 268 4.37 4.91 -8.98
C MET A 268 4.01 5.02 -7.50
N GLY A 269 4.94 4.68 -6.60
CA GLY A 269 4.71 4.81 -5.16
C GLY A 269 4.55 6.25 -4.70
N ILE A 270 5.26 7.19 -5.34
CA ILE A 270 5.07 8.62 -5.10
C ILE A 270 3.67 9.05 -5.52
N TYR A 271 3.26 8.69 -6.74
CA TYR A 271 1.90 8.96 -7.22
C TYR A 271 0.85 8.35 -6.28
N PHE A 272 1.02 7.10 -5.88
CA PHE A 272 0.10 6.40 -4.98
C PHE A 272 -0.09 7.14 -3.64
N GLN A 273 0.98 7.65 -3.04
CA GLN A 273 0.88 8.36 -1.78
C GLN A 273 0.25 9.74 -1.94
N VAL A 274 0.50 10.46 -3.05
CA VAL A 274 -0.24 11.70 -3.36
C VAL A 274 -1.75 11.43 -3.46
N GLN A 275 -2.16 10.29 -4.01
CA GLN A 275 -3.57 9.89 -3.96
C GLN A 275 -4.05 9.62 -2.54
N ASP A 276 -3.24 9.01 -1.66
CA ASP A 276 -3.62 8.74 -0.27
C ASP A 276 -3.82 10.05 0.50
N ASP A 277 -2.91 11.01 0.34
CA ASP A 277 -2.98 12.35 0.93
C ASP A 277 -4.22 13.12 0.44
N TYR A 278 -4.55 13.01 -0.85
CA TYR A 278 -5.78 13.58 -1.41
C TYR A 278 -7.04 12.94 -0.79
N LEU A 279 -7.08 11.60 -0.77
CA LEU A 279 -8.22 10.85 -0.24
C LEU A 279 -8.39 11.06 1.27
N ASP A 280 -7.32 11.25 2.03
CA ASP A 280 -7.39 11.53 3.48
C ASP A 280 -8.25 12.76 3.77
N CYS A 281 -8.13 13.80 2.94
CA CYS A 281 -8.88 15.04 3.12
C CYS A 281 -10.27 15.02 2.47
N PHE A 282 -10.38 14.49 1.25
CA PHE A 282 -11.55 14.64 0.37
C PHE A 282 -12.46 13.40 0.28
N ALA A 283 -11.99 12.20 0.67
CA ALA A 283 -12.82 11.00 0.61
C ALA A 283 -13.77 10.89 1.81
N ASP A 284 -14.88 10.19 1.60
CA ASP A 284 -15.79 9.84 2.68
C ASP A 284 -15.14 8.79 3.63
N PRO A 285 -15.24 8.95 4.97
CA PRO A 285 -14.63 8.04 5.92
C PRO A 285 -15.05 6.57 5.77
N GLU A 286 -16.29 6.28 5.36
CA GLU A 286 -16.74 4.90 5.12
C GLU A 286 -16.01 4.29 3.92
N THR A 287 -15.69 5.11 2.92
CA THR A 287 -14.95 4.69 1.73
C THR A 287 -13.47 4.46 2.04
N LEU A 288 -12.86 5.35 2.83
CA LEU A 288 -11.46 5.28 3.23
C LEU A 288 -11.20 4.20 4.29
N GLY A 289 -12.21 3.85 5.09
CA GLY A 289 -12.12 2.88 6.19
C GLY A 289 -11.38 3.40 7.43
N LYS A 290 -11.09 4.71 7.46
CA LYS A 290 -10.57 5.48 8.59
C LYS A 290 -11.08 6.92 8.47
N ILE A 291 -11.04 7.66 9.58
CA ILE A 291 -11.16 9.12 9.56
C ILE A 291 -9.79 9.66 9.12
N GLY A 292 -9.77 10.56 8.13
CA GLY A 292 -8.54 11.26 7.75
C GLY A 292 -8.14 12.27 8.81
N THR A 293 -6.86 12.29 9.16
CA THR A 293 -6.31 13.05 10.30
C THR A 293 -5.07 13.86 9.92
N ASP A 294 -4.69 13.91 8.64
CA ASP A 294 -3.44 14.55 8.19
C ASP A 294 -3.34 16.03 8.63
N ILE A 295 -4.48 16.74 8.68
CA ILE A 295 -4.53 18.14 9.09
C ILE A 295 -4.31 18.27 10.60
N GLU A 296 -5.01 17.47 11.40
CA GLU A 296 -4.96 17.45 12.85
C GLU A 296 -3.58 17.04 13.36
N ASP A 297 -3.01 16.02 12.72
CA ASP A 297 -1.73 15.40 13.07
C ASP A 297 -0.53 16.23 12.56
N PHE A 298 -0.79 17.38 11.93
CA PHE A 298 0.23 18.25 11.37
C PHE A 298 1.17 17.46 10.44
N LYS A 299 0.60 16.66 9.52
CA LYS A 299 1.38 15.86 8.57
C LYS A 299 1.89 16.74 7.43
N CYS A 300 3.07 16.41 6.90
CA CYS A 300 3.61 17.00 5.68
C CYS A 300 2.92 16.39 4.44
N SER A 301 1.60 16.56 4.34
CA SER A 301 0.75 16.04 3.26
C SER A 301 0.97 16.78 1.94
N TRP A 302 0.73 16.12 0.80
CA TRP A 302 0.81 16.76 -0.52
C TRP A 302 -0.09 18.00 -0.63
N LEU A 303 -1.27 17.98 0.02
CA LEU A 303 -2.22 19.09 -0.03
C LEU A 303 -1.66 20.35 0.63
N VAL A 304 -1.04 20.23 1.82
CA VAL A 304 -0.49 21.40 2.52
C VAL A 304 0.70 22.01 1.77
N VAL A 305 1.58 21.18 1.19
CA VAL A 305 2.70 21.72 0.38
C VAL A 305 2.20 22.41 -0.89
N LYS A 306 1.12 21.91 -1.50
CA LYS A 306 0.52 22.55 -2.69
C LYS A 306 -0.25 23.82 -2.35
N ALA A 307 -0.90 23.87 -1.19
CA ALA A 307 -1.51 25.07 -0.66
C ALA A 307 -0.46 26.16 -0.42
N LEU A 308 0.63 25.84 0.27
CA LEU A 308 1.73 26.79 0.54
C LEU A 308 2.35 27.38 -0.73
N GLU A 309 2.42 26.63 -1.83
CA GLU A 309 2.87 27.13 -3.14
C GLU A 309 1.92 28.15 -3.80
N ARG A 310 0.64 28.18 -3.38
CA ARG A 310 -0.45 28.89 -4.08
C ARG A 310 -1.11 29.98 -3.24
N CYS A 311 -1.02 29.90 -1.92
CA CYS A 311 -1.64 30.85 -1.01
C CYS A 311 -1.14 32.28 -1.25
N SER A 312 -2.06 33.25 -1.10
CA SER A 312 -1.68 34.64 -0.80
C SER A 312 -1.09 34.76 0.62
N GLU A 313 -0.61 35.95 0.99
CA GLU A 313 -0.14 36.21 2.35
C GLU A 313 -1.25 36.02 3.40
N GLU A 314 -2.48 36.44 3.10
CA GLU A 314 -3.64 36.26 3.97
C GLU A 314 -4.04 34.79 4.11
N GLN A 315 -4.09 34.06 3.00
CA GLN A 315 -4.39 32.62 2.98
C GLN A 315 -3.30 31.82 3.72
N THR A 316 -2.04 32.24 3.62
CA THR A 316 -0.93 31.63 4.36
C THR A 316 -1.15 31.78 5.87
N LYS A 317 -1.58 32.97 6.35
CA LYS A 317 -1.91 33.15 7.78
C LYS A 317 -3.02 32.21 8.24
N ILE A 318 -4.08 32.05 7.43
CA ILE A 318 -5.15 31.08 7.72
C ILE A 318 -4.56 29.68 7.88
N LEU A 319 -3.70 29.25 6.96
CA LEU A 319 -3.11 27.91 7.05
C LEU A 319 -2.25 27.75 8.32
N TYR A 320 -1.40 28.71 8.66
CA TYR A 320 -0.56 28.68 9.87
C TYR A 320 -1.36 28.69 11.19
N GLU A 321 -2.48 29.41 11.24
CA GLU A 321 -3.31 29.50 12.45
C GLU A 321 -4.13 28.22 12.71
N ASN A 322 -4.45 27.47 11.65
CA ASN A 322 -5.44 26.40 11.70
C ASN A 322 -4.87 24.98 11.48
N TYR A 323 -3.74 24.81 10.78
CA TYR A 323 -3.15 23.49 10.53
C TYR A 323 -2.54 22.88 11.81
N GLY A 324 -2.71 21.57 12.03
CA GLY A 324 -2.22 20.88 13.24
C GLY A 324 -3.01 21.17 14.52
N LYS A 325 -4.25 21.65 14.36
CA LYS A 325 -5.19 21.90 15.46
C LYS A 325 -6.31 20.86 15.40
N PRO A 326 -6.55 20.10 16.49
CA PRO A 326 -7.55 19.03 16.48
C PRO A 326 -9.00 19.54 16.55
N ASP A 327 -9.22 20.85 16.73
CA ASP A 327 -10.56 21.43 16.75
C ASP A 327 -11.18 21.35 15.34
N PRO A 328 -12.38 20.76 15.20
CA PRO A 328 -13.04 20.60 13.90
C PRO A 328 -13.26 21.91 13.13
N SER A 329 -13.39 23.05 13.82
CA SER A 329 -13.54 24.36 13.17
C SER A 329 -12.24 24.85 12.52
N ASN A 330 -11.08 24.52 13.09
CA ASN A 330 -9.78 24.78 12.47
C ASN A 330 -9.59 23.88 11.24
N VAL A 331 -9.91 22.59 11.37
CA VAL A 331 -9.84 21.63 10.25
C VAL A 331 -10.74 22.08 9.08
N ALA A 332 -11.97 22.51 9.37
CA ALA A 332 -12.91 23.00 8.37
C ALA A 332 -12.34 24.21 7.59
N LYS A 333 -11.71 25.18 8.27
CA LYS A 333 -11.07 26.32 7.62
C LYS A 333 -9.94 25.91 6.67
N VAL A 334 -9.12 24.92 7.04
CA VAL A 334 -8.08 24.37 6.16
C VAL A 334 -8.71 23.71 4.94
N LYS A 335 -9.75 22.88 5.13
CA LYS A 335 -10.45 22.22 4.01
C LYS A 335 -11.13 23.22 3.08
N ASP A 336 -11.73 24.28 3.61
CA ASP A 336 -12.35 25.33 2.79
C ASP A 336 -11.31 26.13 2.01
N LEU A 337 -10.14 26.42 2.60
CA LEU A 337 -9.02 27.00 1.88
C LEU A 337 -8.53 26.09 0.75
N TYR A 338 -8.44 24.77 0.96
CA TYR A 338 -8.08 23.83 -0.10
C TYR A 338 -9.06 23.83 -1.28
N LYS A 339 -10.36 24.02 -1.01
CA LYS A 339 -11.38 24.20 -2.06
C LYS A 339 -11.24 25.53 -2.78
N GLU A 340 -10.98 26.62 -2.05
CA GLU A 340 -10.76 27.95 -2.63
C GLU A 340 -9.56 27.96 -3.60
N LEU A 341 -8.52 27.20 -3.28
CA LEU A 341 -7.32 27.02 -4.10
C LEU A 341 -7.47 25.99 -5.23
N ASP A 342 -8.66 25.40 -5.41
CA ASP A 342 -8.95 24.33 -6.36
C ASP A 342 -7.94 23.17 -6.31
N LEU A 343 -7.58 22.72 -5.09
CA LEU A 343 -6.60 21.62 -4.95
C LEU A 343 -7.12 20.29 -5.51
N GLU A 344 -8.44 20.12 -5.63
CA GLU A 344 -9.04 18.99 -6.35
C GLU A 344 -8.67 19.04 -7.84
N GLY A 345 -8.84 20.19 -8.52
CA GLY A 345 -8.42 20.38 -9.90
C GLY A 345 -6.91 20.18 -10.09
N VAL A 346 -6.10 20.71 -9.17
CA VAL A 346 -4.63 20.53 -9.18
C VAL A 346 -4.25 19.06 -9.03
N PHE A 347 -4.94 18.30 -8.19
CA PHE A 347 -4.73 16.85 -8.04
C PHE A 347 -5.11 16.11 -9.32
N MET A 348 -6.25 16.41 -9.93
CA MET A 348 -6.68 15.75 -11.18
C MET A 348 -5.69 15.99 -12.32
N GLU A 349 -5.12 17.20 -12.42
CA GLU A 349 -4.06 17.52 -13.39
C GLU A 349 -2.78 16.73 -13.10
N TYR A 350 -2.36 16.68 -11.83
CA TYR A 350 -1.20 15.89 -11.40
C TYR A 350 -1.39 14.39 -11.69
N GLU A 351 -2.57 13.85 -11.43
CA GLU A 351 -2.91 12.44 -11.70
C GLU A 351 -2.83 12.13 -13.19
N SER A 352 -3.41 12.97 -14.07
CA SER A 352 -3.34 12.77 -15.52
C SER A 352 -1.90 12.80 -16.03
N LYS A 353 -1.12 13.81 -15.64
CA LYS A 353 0.29 13.95 -16.05
C LYS A 353 1.15 12.80 -15.54
N SER A 354 0.93 12.35 -14.31
CA SER A 354 1.65 11.22 -13.73
C SER A 354 1.34 9.92 -14.47
N TYR A 355 0.06 9.68 -14.79
CA TYR A 355 -0.36 8.51 -15.55
C TYR A 355 0.22 8.48 -16.97
N GLU A 356 0.18 9.61 -17.69
CA GLU A 356 0.78 9.75 -19.03
C GLU A 356 2.29 9.49 -19.00
N LYS A 357 3.02 10.11 -18.06
CA LYS A 357 4.46 9.90 -17.89
C LYS A 357 4.77 8.43 -17.60
N LEU A 358 4.09 7.83 -16.62
CA LEU A 358 4.31 6.44 -16.24
C LEU A 358 4.01 5.49 -17.41
N THR A 359 2.90 5.70 -18.12
CA THR A 359 2.55 4.89 -19.29
C THR A 359 3.63 4.99 -20.38
N GLY A 360 4.10 6.21 -20.70
CA GLY A 360 5.14 6.41 -21.70
C GLY A 360 6.45 5.69 -21.36
N VAL A 361 6.91 5.78 -20.10
CA VAL A 361 8.13 5.08 -19.65
C VAL A 361 7.95 3.56 -19.69
N ILE A 362 6.80 3.04 -19.25
CA ILE A 362 6.52 1.62 -19.28
C ILE A 362 6.51 1.08 -20.72
N GLU A 363 5.90 1.79 -21.66
CA GLU A 363 5.80 1.34 -23.05
C GLU A 363 7.14 1.35 -23.79
N ALA A 364 8.05 2.23 -23.38
CA ALA A 364 9.41 2.30 -23.90
C ALA A 364 10.33 1.17 -23.38
N HIS A 365 9.96 0.45 -22.32
CA HIS A 365 10.78 -0.64 -21.77
C HIS A 365 10.93 -1.80 -22.76
N GLN A 366 12.12 -2.39 -22.89
CA GLN A 366 12.39 -3.40 -23.92
C GLN A 366 11.71 -4.75 -23.65
N SER A 367 11.68 -5.21 -22.40
CA SER A 367 11.05 -6.49 -22.02
C SER A 367 9.52 -6.37 -21.91
N LYS A 368 8.79 -7.17 -22.70
CA LYS A 368 7.32 -7.24 -22.65
C LYS A 368 6.78 -7.82 -21.35
N ALA A 369 7.50 -8.76 -20.74
CA ALA A 369 7.14 -9.29 -19.43
C ALA A 369 7.17 -8.18 -18.36
N ILE A 370 8.21 -7.34 -18.36
CA ILE A 370 8.31 -6.19 -17.45
C ILE A 370 7.24 -5.16 -17.74
N GLN A 371 6.94 -4.87 -19.02
CA GLN A 371 5.81 -4.00 -19.38
C GLN A 371 4.51 -4.51 -18.75
N ALA A 372 4.25 -5.82 -18.81
CA ALA A 372 3.04 -6.42 -18.26
C ALA A 372 2.98 -6.29 -16.73
N VAL A 373 4.10 -6.53 -16.02
CA VAL A 373 4.21 -6.32 -14.56
C VAL A 373 3.87 -4.87 -14.20
N LEU A 374 4.54 -3.91 -14.83
CA LEU A 374 4.35 -2.49 -14.52
C LEU A 374 2.95 -2.00 -14.87
N LYS A 375 2.37 -2.44 -16.00
CA LYS A 375 0.98 -2.14 -16.38
C LYS A 375 -0.02 -2.69 -15.36
N SER A 376 0.23 -3.89 -14.82
CA SER A 376 -0.61 -4.48 -13.77
C SER A 376 -0.62 -3.63 -12.50
N PHE A 377 0.54 -3.13 -12.06
CA PHE A 377 0.62 -2.22 -10.91
C PHE A 377 -0.11 -0.90 -11.16
N LEU A 378 0.15 -0.26 -12.31
CA LEU A 378 -0.46 1.03 -12.63
C LEU A 378 -1.99 0.94 -12.70
N ALA A 379 -2.52 -0.14 -13.29
CA ALA A 379 -3.96 -0.38 -13.39
C ALA A 379 -4.63 -0.57 -12.02
N LYS A 380 -3.92 -1.10 -11.02
CA LYS A 380 -4.45 -1.29 -9.66
C LYS A 380 -4.59 0.04 -8.88
N ILE A 381 -3.84 1.09 -9.25
CA ILE A 381 -3.78 2.35 -8.51
C ILE A 381 -4.42 3.54 -9.23
N TYR A 382 -4.44 3.53 -10.57
CA TYR A 382 -4.97 4.65 -11.35
C TYR A 382 -6.47 4.87 -11.06
N LYS A 383 -6.85 6.11 -10.70
CA LYS A 383 -8.23 6.49 -10.34
C LYS A 383 -8.85 5.64 -9.22
N ARG A 384 -8.03 5.15 -8.29
CA ARG A 384 -8.54 4.46 -7.11
C ARG A 384 -9.36 5.41 -6.24
N GLN A 385 -10.36 4.85 -5.58
CA GLN A 385 -11.24 5.59 -4.67
C GLN A 385 -10.97 5.30 -3.19
N LYS A 386 -10.03 4.38 -2.88
CA LYS A 386 -9.73 3.88 -1.52
C LYS A 386 -8.38 3.17 -1.43
#